data_AF-A0A3P7JQP0-F1
#
_entry.id   AF-A0A3P7JQP0-F1
#
_cell.length_a   1.000
_cell.length_b   1.000
_cell.length_c   1.000
_cell.angle_alpha   90.00
_cell.angle_beta   90.00
_cell.angle_gamma   90.00
#
_symmetry.space_group_name_H-M   'P 1'
#
loop_
_entity.id
_entity.type
_entity.pdbx_description
1 polymer ?
#
loop_
_entity_poly.entity_id
_entity_poly.type
_entity_poly.pdbx_seq_one_letter_code
_entity_poly.pdbx_strand_id
1 'polypeptide(L)'
;RVPAALTEVRCMCPHPPPKLIGKRIFECEPLRYQIRVLQFDELCQTYSEQIETIALACIPVLQASAKADGEMKFLAPERFQGPIKKKFQYDSYQ
;
A
#
# COMPACT_ATOMS: atom_id res chain seq x y z
N ARG A 1 4.55 -18.03 -16.15
CA ARG A 1 4.24 -17.88 -14.72
C ARG A 1 2.74 -18.00 -14.50
N VAL A 2 2.30 -18.55 -13.38
CA VAL A 2 0.93 -18.44 -12.87
C VAL A 2 0.96 -17.73 -11.51
N PRO A 3 0.21 -16.63 -11.32
CA PRO A 3 -0.53 -15.90 -12.35
C PRO A 3 0.41 -15.25 -13.39
N ALA A 4 -0.09 -15.05 -14.61
CA ALA A 4 0.70 -14.48 -15.71
C ALA A 4 1.14 -13.04 -15.41
N ALA A 5 0.22 -12.22 -14.87
CA ALA A 5 0.47 -10.85 -14.48
C ALA A 5 0.34 -10.68 -12.97
N LEU A 6 1.17 -9.80 -12.42
CA LEU A 6 1.11 -9.35 -11.04
C LEU A 6 0.91 -7.85 -11.05
N THR A 7 -0.12 -7.39 -10.36
CA THR A 7 -0.39 -5.96 -10.18
C THR A 7 0.45 -5.43 -9.04
N GLU A 8 1.22 -4.37 -9.30
CA GLU A 8 2.03 -3.71 -8.30
C GLU A 8 1.64 -2.23 -8.22
N VAL A 9 1.53 -1.71 -7.00
CA VAL A 9 1.24 -0.30 -6.79
C VAL A 9 2.51 0.54 -6.86
N ARG A 10 2.39 1.76 -7.38
CA ARG A 10 3.44 2.79 -7.29
C ARG A 10 2.95 3.91 -6.38
N CYS A 11 3.71 4.21 -5.34
CA CYS A 11 3.30 5.21 -4.36
C CYS A 11 3.50 6.63 -4.90
N MET A 12 2.41 7.37 -4.97
CA MET A 12 2.38 8.81 -5.23
C MET A 12 1.48 9.44 -4.19
N CYS A 13 2.06 10.06 -3.17
CA CYS A 13 1.30 10.70 -2.10
C CYS A 13 1.50 12.21 -2.11
N PRO A 14 0.42 13.02 -2.09
CA PRO A 14 0.54 14.43 -1.78
C PRO A 14 0.96 14.61 -0.32
N HIS A 15 1.91 15.50 -0.07
CA HIS A 15 2.28 15.84 1.30
C HIS A 15 1.10 16.52 2.00
N PRO A 16 0.75 16.12 3.23
CA PRO A 16 -0.32 16.78 3.97
C PRO A 16 0.04 18.26 4.20
N PRO A 17 -0.95 19.17 4.23
CA PRO A 17 -0.67 20.58 4.43
C PRO A 17 0.02 20.80 5.79
N PRO A 18 1.09 21.63 5.87
CA PRO A 18 1.88 21.83 7.09
C PRO A 18 1.06 22.27 8.31
N LYS A 19 -0.09 22.92 8.10
CA LYS A 19 -1.01 23.34 9.17
C LYS A 19 -1.56 22.16 9.99
N LEU A 20 -1.68 20.97 9.39
CA LEU A 20 -2.22 19.77 10.05
C LEU A 20 -1.12 18.92 10.72
N ILE A 21 0.07 18.90 10.13
CA ILE A 21 1.16 18.00 10.54
C ILE A 21 2.30 18.72 11.29
N GLY A 22 2.28 20.05 11.33
CA GLY A 22 3.32 20.87 11.93
C GLY A 22 4.66 20.67 11.19
N LYS A 23 5.71 20.32 11.95
CA LYS A 23 7.06 20.03 11.42
C LYS A 23 7.31 18.54 11.14
N ARG A 24 6.29 17.69 11.28
CA ARG A 24 6.41 16.25 11.02
C ARG A 24 6.55 16.00 9.53
N ILE A 25 7.47 15.14 9.15
CA ILE A 25 7.71 14.74 7.77
C ILE A 25 7.12 13.34 7.59
N PHE A 26 6.13 13.23 6.70
CA PHE A 26 5.55 11.95 6.32
C PHE A 26 6.03 11.59 4.92
N GLU A 27 6.50 10.35 4.76
CA GLU A 27 6.82 9.74 3.48
C GLU A 27 5.86 8.59 3.20
N CYS A 28 5.77 8.16 1.94
CA CYS A 28 4.92 7.02 1.57
C CYS A 28 5.80 5.86 1.13
N GLU A 29 5.79 4.79 1.92
CA GLU A 29 6.55 3.59 1.65
C GLU A 29 5.65 2.48 1.07
N PRO A 30 6.11 1.71 0.08
CA PRO A 30 5.35 0.59 -0.45
C PRO A 30 5.28 -0.56 0.58
N LEU A 31 4.08 -1.04 0.87
CA LEU A 31 3.86 -2.27 1.63
C LEU A 31 4.13 -3.47 0.72
N ARG A 32 5.21 -4.20 1.01
CA ARG A 32 5.65 -5.37 0.25
C ARG A 32 5.05 -6.66 0.81
N TYR A 33 4.63 -7.55 -0.08
CA TYR A 33 4.11 -8.87 0.26
C TYR A 33 4.77 -9.94 -0.60
N GLN A 34 5.06 -11.09 0.03
CA GLN A 34 5.61 -12.26 -0.64
C GLN A 34 4.49 -13.17 -1.10
N ILE A 35 4.42 -13.43 -2.40
CA ILE A 35 3.44 -14.33 -3.00
C ILE A 35 4.14 -15.54 -3.60
N ARG A 36 3.46 -16.68 -3.58
CA ARG A 36 3.89 -17.89 -4.27
C ARG A 36 3.41 -17.84 -5.72
N VAL A 37 4.30 -18.13 -6.65
CA VAL A 37 4.02 -18.19 -8.09
C VAL A 37 4.51 -19.51 -8.66
N LEU A 38 3.85 -19.99 -9.72
CA LEU A 38 4.33 -21.14 -10.48
C LEU A 38 5.09 -20.64 -11.70
N GLN A 39 6.39 -20.84 -11.76
CA GLN A 39 7.21 -20.47 -12.90
C GLN A 39 7.34 -21.68 -13.84
N PHE A 40 7.02 -21.48 -15.12
CA PHE A 40 7.26 -22.49 -16.15
C PHE A 40 8.75 -22.57 -16.45
N ASP A 41 9.23 -23.77 -16.74
CA ASP A 41 10.53 -23.97 -17.37
C ASP A 41 10.56 -23.37 -18.79
N GLU A 42 11.75 -23.26 -19.38
CA GLU A 42 11.94 -22.65 -20.71
C GLU A 42 11.16 -23.38 -21.82
N LEU A 43 10.89 -24.67 -21.63
CA LEU A 43 10.15 -25.52 -22.56
C LEU A 43 8.64 -25.57 -22.28
N CYS A 44 8.15 -24.87 -21.25
CA CYS A 44 6.75 -24.87 -20.80
C CYS A 44 6.17 -26.26 -20.48
N GLN A 45 7.00 -27.23 -20.07
CA GLN A 45 6.58 -28.60 -19.77
C GLN A 45 6.33 -28.82 -18.28
N THR A 46 7.11 -28.16 -17.42
CA THR A 46 7.00 -28.30 -15.97
C THR A 46 6.89 -26.95 -15.28
N TYR A 47 6.40 -26.97 -14.04
CA TYR A 47 6.34 -25.80 -13.18
C TYR A 47 7.17 -25.99 -11.91
N SER A 48 7.77 -24.91 -11.45
CA SER A 48 8.43 -24.82 -10.15
C SER A 48 7.78 -23.73 -9.30
N GLU A 49 7.70 -23.97 -8.00
CA GLU A 49 7.25 -22.95 -7.07
C GLU A 49 8.35 -21.92 -6.82
N GLN A 50 8.00 -20.64 -6.91
CA GLN A 50 8.88 -19.52 -6.60
C GLN A 50 8.15 -18.50 -5.72
N ILE A 51 8.92 -17.65 -5.04
CA ILE A 51 8.39 -16.54 -4.25
C ILE A 51 8.73 -15.24 -4.95
N GLU A 52 7.71 -14.44 -5.26
CA GLU A 52 7.86 -13.07 -5.74
C GLU A 52 7.43 -12.06 -4.68
N THR A 53 8.09 -10.91 -4.65
CA THR A 53 7.75 -9.81 -3.74
C THR A 53 7.12 -8.69 -4.54
N ILE A 54 5.90 -8.28 -4.16
CA ILE A 54 5.16 -7.21 -4.84
C ILE A 54 4.73 -6.13 -3.84
N ALA A 55 4.69 -4.87 -4.28
CA ALA A 55 4.03 -3.81 -3.53
C ALA A 55 2.50 -3.87 -3.71
N LEU A 56 1.77 -4.08 -2.61
CA LEU A 56 0.31 -4.17 -2.60
C LEU A 56 -0.39 -2.85 -2.26
N ALA A 57 0.26 -2.01 -1.45
CA ALA A 57 -0.33 -0.78 -0.93
C ALA A 57 0.75 0.26 -0.58
N CYS A 58 0.31 1.46 -0.21
CA CYS A 58 1.18 2.53 0.26
C CYS A 58 0.90 2.88 1.73
N ILE A 59 1.99 2.84 2.49
CA ILE A 59 2.27 3.16 3.89
C ILE A 59 2.61 4.61 4.22
N PRO A 60 1.79 5.49 4.83
CA PRO A 60 2.34 6.72 5.41
C PRO A 60 3.30 6.37 6.56
N VAL A 61 4.58 6.69 6.40
CA VAL A 61 5.62 6.54 7.42
C VAL A 61 6.05 7.91 7.92
N LEU A 62 6.24 8.03 9.24
CA LEU A 62 6.76 9.24 9.85
C LEU A 62 8.30 9.13 9.87
N GLN A 63 9.00 10.09 9.26
CA GLN A 63 10.45 10.16 9.45
C GLN A 63 10.78 10.55 10.89
N ALA A 64 11.51 9.68 11.57
CA ALA A 64 12.07 9.98 12.88
C ALA A 64 13.19 11.02 12.72
N SER A 65 12.90 12.28 12.99
CA SER A 65 13.97 13.27 13.15
C SER A 65 14.74 12.95 14.43
N ALA A 66 16.07 12.94 14.40
CA ALA A 66 16.95 12.72 15.57
C ALA A 66 16.81 13.77 16.71
N LYS A 67 15.80 14.65 16.65
CA LYS A 67 15.42 15.62 17.70
C LYS A 67 14.06 15.33 18.34
N ALA A 68 13.47 14.16 18.08
CA ALA A 68 12.15 13.80 18.57
C ALA A 68 12.23 13.12 19.95
N ASP A 69 12.68 13.88 20.96
CA ASP A 69 12.81 13.42 22.36
C ASP A 69 11.48 13.55 23.13
N GLY A 70 10.34 13.60 22.44
CA GLY A 70 9.02 13.77 23.04
C GLY A 70 8.21 12.49 22.95
N GLU A 71 7.69 12.02 24.09
CA GLU A 71 6.82 10.83 24.22
C GLU A 71 5.86 10.67 23.03
N MET A 72 6.13 9.68 22.18
CA MET A 72 5.29 9.37 21.03
C MET A 72 4.00 8.68 21.51
N LYS A 73 2.88 9.40 21.49
CA LYS A 73 1.56 8.77 21.50
C LYS A 73 1.30 8.19 20.12
N PHE A 74 1.31 6.86 20.01
CA PHE A 74 0.84 6.15 18.82
C PHE A 74 -0.61 6.60 18.54
N LEU A 75 -0.81 7.37 17.47
CA LEU A 75 -2.14 7.66 16.96
C LEU A 75 -2.60 6.40 16.22
N ALA A 76 -3.35 5.54 16.90
CA ALA A 76 -4.11 4.51 16.22
C ALA A 76 -5.00 5.19 15.17
N PRO A 77 -5.10 4.67 13.93
CA PRO A 77 -6.02 5.25 12.95
C PRO A 77 -7.42 5.25 13.57
N GLU A 78 -8.01 6.44 13.68
CA GLU A 78 -9.38 6.56 14.17
C GLU A 78 -10.29 5.74 13.26
N ARG A 79 -11.12 4.88 13.87
CA ARG A 79 -12.15 4.17 13.11
C ARG A 79 -13.04 5.23 12.46
N PHE A 80 -13.21 5.16 11.15
CA PHE A 80 -14.08 6.08 10.42
C PHE A 80 -15.50 6.05 11.05
N GLN A 81 -15.91 7.16 11.67
CA GLN A 81 -17.24 7.35 12.28
C GLN A 81 -18.20 8.16 11.38
N GLY A 82 -17.80 8.45 10.14
CA GLY A 82 -18.63 9.18 9.19
C GLY A 82 -19.78 8.33 8.63
N PRO A 83 -20.88 8.95 8.16
CA PRO A 83 -21.94 8.22 7.48
C PRO A 83 -21.38 7.62 6.18
N ILE A 84 -21.41 6.29 6.08
CA ILE A 84 -21.07 5.58 4.84
C ILE A 84 -22.17 5.90 3.81
N LYS A 85 -22.00 6.95 3.02
CA LYS A 85 -22.86 7.20 1.87
C LYS A 85 -22.49 6.22 0.76
N LYS A 86 -23.10 5.04 0.79
CA LYS A 86 -23.12 4.12 -0.36
C LYS A 86 -23.92 4.77 -1.48
N LYS A 87 -23.25 5.44 -2.43
CA LYS A 87 -23.81 5.63 -3.78
C LYS A 87 -23.24 4.54 -4.66
N PHE A 88 -23.92 3.39 -4.71
CA PHE A 88 -23.77 2.46 -5.82
C PHE A 88 -24.65 2.99 -6.95
N GLN A 89 -24.03 3.64 -7.92
CA GLN A 89 -24.69 3.98 -9.18
C GLN A 89 -24.39 2.80 -10.11
N TYR A 90 -25.39 1.93 -10.32
CA TYR A 90 -25.35 0.97 -11.41
C TYR A 90 -25.66 1.75 -12.69
N ASP A 91 -24.64 2.04 -13.49
CA ASP A 91 -24.87 2.50 -14.86
C ASP A 91 -25.33 1.27 -15.68
N SER A 92 -26.65 1.11 -15.81
CA SER A 92 -27.22 0.24 -16.83
C SER A 92 -27.06 0.95 -18.17
N TYR A 93 -26.14 0.47 -19.00
CA TYR A 93 -26.07 0.86 -20.41
C TYR A 93 -27.35 0.40 -21.12
N GLN A 94 -28.03 1.35 -21.76
CA GLN A 94 -29.01 1.11 -22.81
C GLN A 94 -28.58 1.89 -24.05
#